data_AF-A0A357V125-F1
#
_entry.id   AF-A0A357V125-F1
#
_cell.length_a   1.000
_cell.length_b   1.000
_cell.length_c   1.000
_cell.angle_alpha   90.00
_cell.angle_beta   90.00
_cell.angle_gamma   90.00
#
_symmetry.space_group_name_H-M   'P 1'
#
loop_
_entity.id
_entity.type
_entity.pdbx_description
1 polymer ?
#
loop_
_entity_poly.entity_id
_entity_poly.type
_entity_poly.pdbx_seq_one_letter_code
_entity_poly.pdbx_strand_id
1 'polypeptide(L)'
;PISYYGGNKKVDLGFVGSCMVHKGDLNIVAQMFRNLEKANGKIEFNAPLVVAPPTYNIVDELKAEGDWEILQKYAGFEFDDTSPKTEARKAYENTLYLERPGCNLCMGNQEKAEKGDTVMATSTRLFQGRVVADSDEKKGESLLASTPVVVL
;
A
#
# COMPACT_ATOMS: atom_id res chain seq x y z
N PRO A 1 1.62 15.41 14.22
CA PRO A 1 1.40 14.09 14.88
C PRO A 1 0.03 13.55 14.46
N ILE A 2 -0.21 12.24 14.53
CA ILE A 2 -1.51 11.65 14.10
C ILE A 2 -2.71 12.26 14.83
N SER A 3 -2.52 12.66 16.09
CA SER A 3 -3.50 13.36 16.91
C SER A 3 -4.00 14.67 16.32
N TYR A 4 -3.22 15.33 15.46
CA TYR A 4 -3.64 16.53 14.74
C TYR A 4 -4.88 16.28 13.86
N TYR A 5 -5.00 15.08 13.30
CA TYR A 5 -6.11 14.73 12.40
C TYR A 5 -7.33 14.13 13.14
N GLY A 6 -7.21 13.90 14.44
CA GLY A 6 -8.32 13.44 15.30
C GLY A 6 -8.98 12.12 14.90
N GLY A 7 -8.36 11.33 14.00
CA GLY A 7 -8.95 10.09 13.46
C GLY A 7 -10.09 10.29 12.46
N ASN A 8 -10.42 11.53 12.09
CA ASN A 8 -11.58 11.85 11.25
C ASN A 8 -11.19 12.15 9.79
N LYS A 9 -9.90 12.21 9.49
CA LYS A 9 -9.42 12.43 8.13
C LYS A 9 -9.67 11.17 7.30
N LYS A 10 -10.54 11.28 6.29
CA LYS A 10 -10.74 10.21 5.30
C LYS A 10 -9.42 9.96 4.56
N VAL A 11 -9.02 8.69 4.50
CA VAL A 11 -7.90 8.20 3.70
C VAL A 11 -8.50 7.42 2.55
N ASP A 12 -8.08 7.76 1.33
CA ASP A 12 -8.60 7.17 0.10
C ASP A 12 -7.69 6.04 -0.41
N LEU A 13 -6.41 6.02 -0.04
CA LEU A 13 -5.47 4.93 -0.38
C LEU A 13 -4.35 4.77 0.65
N GLY A 14 -4.06 3.52 1.02
CA GLY A 14 -2.89 3.14 1.79
C GLY A 14 -1.76 2.60 0.91
N PHE A 15 -0.52 3.02 1.13
CA PHE A 15 0.64 2.51 0.42
C PHE A 15 1.79 2.11 1.35
N VAL A 16 2.11 0.82 1.37
CA VAL A 16 3.29 0.26 2.04
C VAL A 16 4.32 -0.13 0.98
N GLY A 17 5.29 0.75 0.77
CA GLY A 17 6.37 0.50 -0.19
C GLY A 17 7.28 1.70 -0.32
N SER A 18 8.59 1.45 -0.28
CA SER A 18 9.66 2.38 -0.64
C SER A 18 10.99 1.67 -0.46
N CYS A 19 12.09 2.33 -0.84
CA CYS A 19 13.43 1.85 -0.50
C CYS A 19 13.73 1.84 1.02
N MET A 20 12.84 2.38 1.86
CA MET A 20 12.99 2.38 3.33
C MET A 20 12.18 1.28 4.02
N VAL A 21 11.35 0.54 3.26
CA VAL A 21 10.62 -0.62 3.79
C VAL A 21 11.57 -1.81 3.77
N HIS A 22 11.64 -2.54 4.87
CA HIS A 22 12.45 -3.76 5.00
C HIS A 22 11.56 -4.99 5.18
N LYS A 23 12.16 -6.18 5.15
CA LYS A 23 11.45 -7.44 5.40
C LYS A 23 10.60 -7.38 6.67
N GLY A 24 11.19 -6.91 7.77
CA GLY A 24 10.53 -6.80 9.07
C GLY A 24 9.25 -5.94 9.05
N ASP A 25 9.21 -4.89 8.24
CA ASP A 25 8.00 -4.08 8.07
C ASP A 25 6.87 -4.89 7.43
N LEU A 26 7.20 -5.72 6.43
CA LEU A 26 6.22 -6.58 5.76
C LEU A 26 5.81 -7.78 6.63
N ASN A 27 6.72 -8.33 7.43
CA ASN A 27 6.37 -9.31 8.46
C ASN A 27 5.32 -8.74 9.43
N ILE A 28 5.45 -7.45 9.81
CA ILE A 28 4.47 -6.76 10.64
C ILE A 28 3.12 -6.67 9.93
N VAL A 29 3.08 -6.32 8.64
CA VAL A 29 1.82 -6.32 7.85
C VAL A 29 1.15 -7.69 7.88
N ALA A 30 1.91 -8.75 7.57
CA ALA A 30 1.39 -10.12 7.59
C ALA A 30 0.85 -10.51 8.97
N GLN A 31 1.57 -10.19 10.05
CA GLN A 31 1.12 -10.45 11.41
C GLN A 31 -0.15 -9.66 11.78
N MET A 32 -0.26 -8.41 11.33
CA MET A 32 -1.48 -7.61 11.51
C MET A 32 -2.66 -8.22 10.78
N PHE A 33 -2.48 -8.70 9.55
CA PHE A 33 -3.53 -9.38 8.80
C PHE A 33 -4.00 -10.64 9.53
N ARG A 34 -3.09 -11.47 10.05
CA ARG A 34 -3.46 -12.64 10.86
C ARG A 34 -4.23 -12.25 12.11
N ASN A 35 -3.85 -11.16 12.78
CA ASN A 35 -4.55 -10.66 13.97
C ASN A 35 -5.96 -10.16 13.63
N LEU A 36 -6.11 -9.40 12.54
CA LEU A 36 -7.40 -8.90 12.06
C LEU A 36 -8.33 -10.03 11.63
N GLU A 37 -7.82 -10.99 10.86
CA GLU A 37 -8.56 -12.18 10.46
C GLU A 37 -9.00 -12.99 11.69
N LYS A 38 -8.12 -13.21 12.65
CA LYS A 38 -8.45 -13.93 13.88
C LYS A 38 -9.52 -13.21 14.72
N ALA A 39 -9.49 -11.88 14.77
CA ALA A 39 -10.43 -11.08 15.53
C ALA A 39 -11.81 -10.99 14.87
N ASN A 40 -11.85 -10.85 13.54
CA ASN A 40 -13.06 -10.49 12.80
C ASN A 40 -13.58 -11.62 11.89
N GLY A 41 -12.85 -12.72 11.76
CA GLY A 41 -13.13 -13.83 10.83
C GLY A 41 -12.78 -13.55 9.36
N LYS A 42 -12.72 -12.27 8.97
CA LYS A 42 -12.28 -11.80 7.66
C LYS A 42 -11.69 -10.40 7.75
N ILE A 43 -10.92 -10.01 6.74
CA ILE A 43 -10.43 -8.65 6.56
C ILE A 43 -11.35 -7.93 5.55
N GLU A 44 -11.81 -6.74 5.93
CA GLU A 44 -12.54 -5.83 5.06
C GLU A 44 -11.72 -4.55 4.88
N PHE A 45 -11.62 -4.08 3.64
CA PHE A 45 -10.87 -2.88 3.31
C PHE A 45 -11.82 -1.68 3.19
N ASN A 46 -11.56 -0.63 3.97
CA ASN A 46 -12.27 0.64 3.85
C ASN A 46 -11.68 1.54 2.76
N ALA A 47 -10.43 1.28 2.39
CA ALA A 47 -9.69 1.91 1.30
C ALA A 47 -8.74 0.87 0.67
N PRO A 48 -8.34 1.00 -0.60
CA PRO A 48 -7.31 0.18 -1.21
C PRO A 48 -6.00 0.22 -0.42
N LEU A 49 -5.37 -0.94 -0.31
CA LEU A 49 -4.01 -1.06 0.22
C LEU A 49 -3.08 -1.55 -0.88
N VAL A 50 -2.06 -0.77 -1.20
CA VAL A 50 -1.01 -1.15 -2.15
C VAL A 50 0.24 -1.51 -1.38
N VAL A 51 0.77 -2.71 -1.60
CA VAL A 51 2.01 -3.19 -1.00
C VAL A 51 3.01 -3.46 -2.11
N ALA A 52 4.16 -2.79 -2.06
CA ALA A 52 5.26 -2.99 -3.00
C ALA A 52 6.55 -3.29 -2.23
N PRO A 53 6.96 -4.58 -2.15
CA PRO A 53 8.26 -4.95 -1.58
C PRO A 53 9.40 -4.27 -2.32
N PRO A 54 10.53 -3.94 -1.68
CA PRO A 54 11.61 -3.24 -2.38
C PRO A 54 12.42 -4.16 -3.31
N THR A 55 12.45 -5.47 -3.04
CA THR A 55 13.24 -6.46 -3.79
C THR A 55 12.53 -7.82 -3.87
N TYR A 56 12.91 -8.63 -4.86
CA TYR A 56 12.44 -10.01 -5.01
C TYR A 56 12.87 -10.92 -3.87
N ASN A 57 14.11 -10.77 -3.37
CA ASN A 57 14.60 -11.59 -2.27
C ASN A 57 13.70 -11.49 -1.02
N ILE A 58 13.16 -10.31 -0.74
CA ILE A 58 12.22 -10.13 0.37
C ILE A 58 10.91 -10.85 0.11
N VAL A 59 10.41 -10.86 -1.14
CA VAL A 59 9.22 -11.66 -1.50
C VAL A 59 9.48 -13.15 -1.30
N ASP A 60 10.63 -13.64 -1.76
CA ASP A 60 11.00 -15.05 -1.63
C ASP A 60 11.13 -15.47 -0.17
N GLU A 61 11.74 -14.62 0.67
CA GLU A 61 11.83 -14.83 2.12
C GLU A 61 10.44 -14.85 2.78
N LEU A 62 9.56 -13.89 2.45
CA LEU A 62 8.19 -13.87 2.99
C LEU A 62 7.38 -15.09 2.54
N LYS A 63 7.60 -15.59 1.32
CA LYS A 63 7.00 -16.84 0.82
C LYS A 63 7.53 -18.04 1.62
N ALA A 64 8.83 -18.13 1.83
CA ALA A 64 9.45 -19.21 2.61
C ALA A 64 8.99 -19.21 4.08
N GLU A 65 8.71 -18.03 4.65
CA GLU A 65 8.21 -17.86 6.02
C GLU A 65 6.67 -18.07 6.14
N GLY A 66 5.95 -18.15 5.01
CA GLY A 66 4.48 -18.24 4.98
C GLY A 66 3.77 -16.91 5.26
N ASP A 67 4.51 -15.81 5.35
CA ASP A 67 3.98 -14.44 5.53
C ASP A 67 3.34 -13.90 4.26
N TRP A 68 3.84 -14.30 3.10
CA TRP A 68 3.24 -13.91 1.83
C TRP A 68 1.83 -14.50 1.64
N GLU A 69 1.57 -15.71 2.17
CA GLU A 69 0.31 -16.43 1.96
C GLU A 69 -0.91 -15.68 2.52
N ILE A 70 -0.80 -15.11 3.72
CA ILE A 70 -1.90 -14.34 4.33
C ILE A 70 -2.18 -13.06 3.54
N LEU A 71 -1.15 -12.45 2.94
CA LEU A 71 -1.31 -11.29 2.08
C LEU A 71 -1.99 -11.69 0.76
N GLN A 72 -1.49 -12.75 0.11
CA GLN A 72 -2.08 -13.28 -1.13
C GLN A 72 -3.55 -13.65 -0.97
N LYS A 73 -3.93 -14.26 0.16
CA LYS A 73 -5.30 -14.66 0.47
C LYS A 73 -6.31 -13.51 0.34
N TYR A 74 -5.87 -12.28 0.67
CA TYR A 74 -6.72 -11.08 0.65
C TYR A 74 -6.41 -10.14 -0.51
N ALA A 75 -5.46 -10.50 -1.38
CA ALA A 75 -5.07 -9.69 -2.51
C ALA A 75 -6.07 -9.85 -3.67
N GLY A 76 -6.60 -8.73 -4.16
CA GLY A 76 -7.33 -8.68 -5.43
C GLY A 76 -6.41 -8.65 -6.65
N PHE A 77 -5.10 -8.49 -6.42
CA PHE A 77 -4.07 -8.49 -7.46
C PHE A 77 -2.73 -8.92 -6.87
N GLU A 78 -2.02 -9.77 -7.60
CA GLU A 78 -0.59 -10.05 -7.39
C GLU A 78 0.13 -9.89 -8.72
N PHE A 79 1.32 -9.28 -8.68
CA PHE A 79 2.16 -9.15 -9.86
C PHE A 79 2.56 -10.53 -10.43
N ASP A 80 2.72 -10.59 -11.75
CA ASP A 80 3.21 -11.77 -12.45
C ASP A 80 4.26 -11.34 -13.47
N ASP A 81 5.50 -11.80 -13.30
CA ASP A 81 6.60 -11.49 -14.22
C ASP A 81 6.50 -12.22 -15.56
N THR A 82 5.73 -13.32 -15.62
CA THR A 82 5.48 -14.05 -16.86
C THR A 82 4.40 -13.38 -17.71
N SER A 83 3.53 -12.60 -17.07
CA SER A 83 2.46 -11.82 -17.69
C SER A 83 2.42 -10.40 -17.11
N PRO A 84 3.46 -9.58 -17.36
CA PRO A 84 3.57 -8.26 -16.75
C PRO A 84 2.45 -7.34 -17.27
N LYS A 85 1.97 -6.50 -16.37
CA LYS A 85 0.98 -5.48 -16.69
C LYS A 85 1.53 -4.50 -17.73
N THR A 86 0.72 -4.18 -18.74
CA THR A 86 1.11 -3.29 -19.85
C THR A 86 0.67 -1.84 -19.65
N GLU A 87 -0.28 -1.60 -18.76
CA GLU A 87 -0.84 -0.27 -18.48
C GLU A 87 -0.67 0.10 -17.01
N ALA A 88 -0.51 1.38 -16.69
CA ALA A 88 -0.50 1.85 -15.31
C ALA A 88 -1.92 1.87 -14.72
N ARG A 89 -2.05 1.53 -13.43
CA ARG A 89 -3.30 1.61 -12.68
C ARG A 89 -3.55 3.08 -12.40
N LYS A 90 -4.81 3.46 -12.57
CA LYS A 90 -5.29 4.81 -12.26
C LYS A 90 -6.51 4.80 -11.37
N ALA A 91 -7.06 3.62 -11.08
CA ALA A 91 -8.24 3.44 -10.25
C ALA A 91 -8.10 2.19 -9.40
N TYR A 92 -8.62 2.25 -8.17
CA TYR A 92 -8.43 1.21 -7.17
C TYR A 92 -9.76 0.80 -6.54
N GLU A 93 -9.95 -0.51 -6.40
CA GLU A 93 -11.03 -1.08 -5.60
C GLU A 93 -10.54 -1.28 -4.16
N ASN A 94 -11.47 -1.36 -3.21
CA ASN A 94 -11.15 -1.60 -1.80
C ASN A 94 -10.68 -3.04 -1.57
N THR A 95 -9.44 -3.32 -1.96
CA THR A 95 -8.75 -4.60 -1.83
C THR A 95 -7.24 -4.37 -1.67
N LEU A 96 -6.51 -5.44 -1.39
CA LEU A 96 -5.06 -5.44 -1.37
C LEU A 96 -4.48 -5.67 -2.77
N TYR A 97 -3.50 -4.85 -3.14
CA TYR A 97 -2.70 -4.98 -4.34
C TYR A 97 -1.26 -5.32 -3.97
N LEU A 98 -0.81 -6.52 -4.33
CA LEU A 98 0.57 -6.95 -4.21
C LEU A 98 1.31 -6.59 -5.50
N GLU A 99 1.92 -5.41 -5.50
CA GLU A 99 2.59 -4.86 -6.66
C GLU A 99 4.01 -5.41 -6.82
N ARG A 100 4.51 -5.33 -8.06
CA ARG A 100 5.85 -5.82 -8.41
C ARG A 100 6.91 -5.16 -7.53
N PRO A 101 7.94 -5.92 -7.08
CA PRO A 101 8.99 -5.35 -6.28
C PRO A 101 9.67 -4.15 -6.95
N GLY A 102 9.78 -3.03 -6.23
CA GLY A 102 10.34 -1.79 -6.75
C GLY A 102 9.75 -0.53 -6.12
N CYS A 103 9.92 0.62 -6.80
CA CYS A 103 9.52 1.90 -6.23
C CYS A 103 8.01 2.19 -6.31
N ASN A 104 7.31 1.65 -7.32
CA ASN A 104 5.85 1.78 -7.49
C ASN A 104 5.33 3.22 -7.23
N LEU A 105 4.27 3.39 -6.42
CA LEU A 105 3.70 4.69 -6.03
C LEU A 105 4.70 5.65 -5.36
N CYS A 106 5.79 5.16 -4.75
CA CYS A 106 6.84 6.03 -4.18
C CYS A 106 7.52 6.87 -5.27
N MET A 107 7.63 6.34 -6.49
CA MET A 107 8.17 7.08 -7.63
C MET A 107 7.10 7.87 -8.38
N GLY A 108 5.86 7.37 -8.44
CA GLY A 108 4.71 8.10 -8.98
C GLY A 108 4.81 8.42 -10.48
N ASN A 109 5.66 7.69 -11.22
CA ASN A 109 5.90 7.86 -12.65
C ASN A 109 5.28 6.75 -13.52
N GLN A 110 4.81 5.66 -12.89
CA GLN A 110 4.08 4.58 -13.54
C GLN A 110 2.69 4.53 -12.91
N GLU A 111 2.57 3.87 -11.76
CA GLU A 111 1.37 3.85 -10.94
C GLU A 111 1.14 5.21 -10.26
N LYS A 112 -0.13 5.61 -10.14
CA LYS A 112 -0.51 6.85 -9.45
C LYS A 112 -1.88 6.71 -8.79
N ALA A 113 -2.00 7.26 -7.58
CA ALA A 113 -3.30 7.35 -6.90
C ALA A 113 -4.28 8.24 -7.69
N GLU A 114 -5.57 8.10 -7.42
CA GLU A 114 -6.60 8.88 -8.09
C GLU A 114 -6.45 10.37 -7.74
N LYS A 115 -6.77 11.24 -8.70
CA LYS A 115 -6.59 12.68 -8.51
C LYS A 115 -7.47 13.18 -7.36
N GLY A 116 -6.89 13.96 -6.45
CA GLY A 116 -7.58 14.50 -5.28
C GLY A 116 -7.63 13.54 -4.08
N ASP A 117 -7.10 12.32 -4.18
CA ASP A 117 -7.05 11.38 -3.06
C ASP A 117 -6.20 11.89 -1.90
N THR A 118 -6.60 11.48 -0.70
CA THR A 118 -5.75 11.53 0.50
C THR A 118 -5.04 10.19 0.65
N VAL A 119 -3.75 10.15 0.32
CA VAL A 119 -2.92 8.94 0.38
C VAL A 119 -2.10 8.90 1.66
N MET A 120 -2.13 7.76 2.35
CA MET A 120 -1.24 7.50 3.48
C MET A 120 -0.14 6.53 3.06
N ALA A 121 1.13 6.92 3.19
CA ALA A 121 2.24 6.17 2.60
C ALA A 121 3.47 6.06 3.51
N THR A 122 4.20 4.96 3.35
CA THR A 122 5.56 4.76 3.91
C THR A 122 6.67 5.32 3.00
N SER A 123 6.29 6.11 1.98
CA SER A 123 7.21 6.75 1.04
C SER A 123 7.97 7.91 1.66
N THR A 124 9.22 8.10 1.23
CA THR A 124 10.11 9.15 1.77
C THR A 124 9.89 10.54 1.17
N ARG A 125 9.16 10.63 0.05
CA ARG A 125 8.91 11.90 -0.66
C ARG A 125 7.42 12.05 -0.95
N LEU A 126 6.80 13.04 -0.31
CA LEU A 126 5.36 13.29 -0.34
C LEU A 126 5.00 14.71 -0.78
N PHE A 127 5.86 15.33 -1.60
CA PHE A 127 5.56 16.66 -2.15
C PHE A 127 4.38 16.59 -3.13
N GLN A 128 3.68 17.70 -3.29
CA GLN A 128 2.48 17.82 -4.13
C GLN A 128 2.74 17.26 -5.54
N GLY A 129 1.83 16.40 -6.02
CA GLY A 129 1.92 15.80 -7.35
C GLY A 129 2.76 14.53 -7.44
N ARG A 130 3.48 14.13 -6.37
CA ARG A 130 4.35 12.95 -6.37
C ARG A 130 3.56 11.64 -6.39
N VAL A 131 2.90 11.31 -5.29
CA VAL A 131 2.11 10.08 -5.15
C VAL A 131 0.71 10.26 -5.71
N VAL A 132 0.15 11.46 -5.50
CA VAL A 132 -1.17 11.87 -5.96
C VAL A 132 -1.11 13.26 -6.56
N ALA A 133 -1.90 13.50 -7.61
CA ALA A 133 -2.07 14.81 -8.23
C ALA A 133 -3.39 15.46 -7.78
N ASP A 134 -3.50 16.77 -7.95
CA ASP A 134 -4.75 17.48 -7.68
C ASP A 134 -5.83 17.07 -8.70
N SER A 135 -7.08 17.02 -8.23
CA SER A 135 -8.25 17.05 -9.10
C SER A 135 -8.69 18.49 -9.35
N ASP A 136 -9.72 18.67 -10.18
CA ASP A 136 -10.32 19.98 -10.42
C ASP A 136 -11.02 20.54 -9.16
N GLU A 137 -11.36 19.66 -8.20
CA GLU A 137 -12.18 19.98 -7.03
C GLU A 137 -11.41 19.93 -5.69
N LYS A 138 -10.33 19.12 -5.61
CA LYS A 138 -9.59 18.87 -4.37
C LYS A 138 -8.10 18.69 -4.63
N LYS A 139 -7.27 19.21 -3.71
CA LYS A 139 -5.83 18.95 -3.70
C LYS A 139 -5.54 17.49 -3.34
N GLY A 140 -4.63 16.87 -4.07
CA GLY A 140 -4.08 15.58 -3.70
C GLY A 140 -3.24 15.71 -2.44
N GLU A 141 -3.48 14.85 -1.45
CA GLU A 141 -2.79 14.89 -0.17
C GLU A 141 -1.97 13.63 0.03
N SER A 142 -0.75 13.80 0.54
CA SER A 142 0.15 12.68 0.85
C SER A 142 0.60 12.79 2.31
N LEU A 143 0.23 11.80 3.11
CA LEU A 143 0.47 11.72 4.55
C LEU A 143 1.55 10.68 4.83
N LEU A 144 2.61 11.09 5.52
CA LEU A 144 3.65 10.17 5.98
C LEU A 144 3.11 9.36 7.15
N ALA A 145 3.22 8.05 7.08
CA ALA A 145 2.85 7.16 8.15
C ALA A 145 3.81 5.97 8.26
N SER A 146 3.85 5.37 9.44
CA SER A 146 4.53 4.09 9.65
C SER A 146 3.66 2.94 9.10
N THR A 147 4.29 1.81 8.80
CA THR A 147 3.62 0.62 8.27
C THR A 147 2.36 0.21 9.06
N PRO A 148 2.37 0.15 10.41
CA PRO A 148 1.16 -0.22 11.15
C PRO A 148 0.02 0.80 11.00
N VAL A 149 0.36 2.08 10.87
CA VAL A 149 -0.65 3.15 10.76
C VAL A 149 -1.30 3.15 9.38
N VAL A 150 -0.59 2.72 8.33
CA VAL A 150 -1.15 2.58 6.98
C VAL A 150 -2.15 1.41 6.89
N VAL A 151 -1.96 0.36 7.69
CA VAL A 151 -2.75 -0.88 7.63
C VAL A 151 -4.03 -0.84 8.48
N LEU A 152 -4.05 -0.03 9.55
CA LEU A 152 -5.20 0.12 10.47
C LEU A 152 -6.26 1.08 9.89
#